data_AF-A0A363U6P0-F1
#
_entry.id   AF-A0A363U6P0-F1
#
_cell.length_a   1.000
_cell.length_b   1.000
_cell.length_c   1.000
_cell.angle_alpha   90.00
_cell.angle_beta   90.00
_cell.angle_gamma   90.00
#
_symmetry.space_group_name_H-M   'P 1'
#
loop_
_entity.id
_entity.type
_entity.pdbx_description
1 polymer ?
#
loop_
_entity_poly.entity_id
_entity_poly.type
_entity_poly.pdbx_seq_one_letter_code
_entity_poly.pdbx_strand_id
1 'polypeptide(L)'
;MIDALVRRFLGTVGSSLLDFYIQNNLWINAILFTYAILVVFARRNYFQIARLILADFIHEYGDKLTEKSPKQVRTLLVKWKIPWENGMQAGWFPFISSPQSILLRLKSDRTFQKIFSIDALVEIAVQQTSSRSK
;
A
#
# COMPACT_ATOMS: atom_id res chain seq x y z
N MET A 1 -17.21 -4.52 -37.76
CA MET A 1 -18.49 -3.76 -37.65
C MET A 1 -18.47 -2.77 -36.49
N ILE A 2 -18.09 -3.19 -35.27
CA ILE A 2 -17.96 -2.26 -34.12
C ILE A 2 -16.88 -1.20 -34.34
N ASP A 3 -15.73 -1.58 -34.93
CA ASP A 3 -14.60 -0.67 -35.20
C ASP A 3 -14.97 0.53 -36.09
N ALA A 4 -15.71 0.30 -37.18
CA ALA A 4 -16.21 1.35 -38.05
C ALA A 4 -17.23 2.27 -37.37
N LEU A 5 -18.03 1.72 -36.45
CA LEU A 5 -19.00 2.48 -35.65
C LEU A 5 -18.25 3.38 -34.64
N VAL A 6 -17.27 2.82 -33.94
CA VAL A 6 -16.43 3.51 -32.96
C VAL A 6 -15.63 4.64 -33.62
N ARG A 7 -15.02 4.40 -34.78
CA ARG A 7 -14.30 5.43 -35.56
C ARG A 7 -15.21 6.56 -36.03
N ARG A 8 -16.45 6.25 -36.43
CA ARG A 8 -17.45 7.26 -36.82
C ARG A 8 -17.87 8.16 -35.65
N PHE A 9 -17.94 7.61 -34.43
CA PHE A 9 -18.24 8.38 -33.22
C PHE A 9 -17.05 9.20 -32.70
N LEU A 10 -15.82 8.70 -32.86
CA LEU A 10 -14.59 9.31 -32.35
C LEU A 10 -14.06 10.47 -33.23
N GLY A 11 -14.52 10.59 -34.47
CA GLY A 11 -13.99 11.54 -35.44
C GLY A 11 -12.53 11.25 -35.82
N THR A 12 -11.89 12.16 -36.55
CA THR A 12 -10.50 12.00 -37.05
C THR A 12 -9.47 11.94 -35.92
N VAL A 13 -9.61 12.80 -34.90
CA VAL A 13 -8.68 12.85 -33.77
C VAL A 13 -8.79 11.60 -32.90
N GLY A 14 -10.01 11.18 -32.54
CA GLY A 14 -10.20 10.00 -31.70
C GLY A 14 -9.89 8.69 -32.43
N SER A 15 -10.11 8.62 -33.75
CA SER A 15 -9.67 7.47 -34.56
C SER A 15 -8.15 7.36 -34.62
N SER A 16 -7.44 8.49 -34.76
CA SER A 16 -5.97 8.52 -34.73
C SER A 16 -5.41 8.09 -33.36
N LEU A 17 -6.05 8.53 -32.26
CA LEU A 17 -5.69 8.08 -30.91
C LEU A 17 -5.93 6.57 -30.73
N LEU A 18 -7.04 6.05 -31.25
CA LEU A 18 -7.37 4.62 -31.21
C LEU A 18 -6.35 3.80 -32.02
N ASP A 19 -5.98 4.27 -33.21
CA ASP A 19 -4.96 3.64 -34.04
C ASP A 19 -3.59 3.64 -33.36
N PHE A 20 -3.22 4.74 -32.71
CA PHE A 20 -2.02 4.81 -31.88
C PHE A 20 -2.06 3.80 -30.73
N TYR A 21 -3.20 3.68 -30.04
CA TYR A 21 -3.36 2.70 -28.96
C TYR A 21 -3.25 1.26 -29.49
N ILE A 22 -3.92 0.93 -30.60
CA ILE A 22 -3.88 -0.42 -31.20
C ILE A 22 -2.45 -0.76 -31.63
N GLN A 23 -1.76 0.17 -32.28
CA GLN A 23 -0.39 -0.01 -32.75
C GLN A 23 0.60 -0.21 -31.59
N ASN A 24 0.40 0.50 -30.49
CA ASN A 24 1.30 0.46 -29.32
C ASN A 24 0.74 -0.37 -28.15
N ASN A 25 -0.31 -1.16 -28.39
CA ASN A 25 -1.08 -1.82 -27.34
C ASN A 25 -0.19 -2.69 -26.43
N LEU A 26 0.77 -3.41 -27.03
CA LEU A 26 1.75 -4.21 -26.28
C LEU A 26 2.55 -3.35 -25.29
N TRP A 27 3.10 -2.22 -25.75
CA TRP A 27 3.90 -1.32 -24.94
C TRP A 27 3.08 -0.66 -23.83
N ILE A 28 1.88 -0.20 -24.16
CA ILE A 28 0.97 0.42 -23.20
C ILE A 28 0.61 -0.59 -22.09
N ASN A 29 0.23 -1.81 -22.47
CA ASN A 29 -0.08 -2.85 -21.50
C ASN A 29 1.16 -3.31 -20.71
N ALA A 30 2.33 -3.38 -21.33
CA ALA A 30 3.57 -3.71 -20.64
C ALA A 30 3.91 -2.67 -19.57
N ILE A 31 3.74 -1.38 -19.87
CA ILE A 31 3.94 -0.29 -18.89
C ILE A 31 2.92 -0.39 -17.76
N LEU A 32 1.63 -0.59 -18.08
CA LEU A 32 0.58 -0.74 -17.07
C LEU A 32 0.80 -1.96 -16.18
N PHE A 33 1.20 -3.08 -16.76
CA PHE A 33 1.49 -4.32 -16.04
C PHE A 33 2.72 -4.16 -15.14
N THR A 34 3.78 -3.54 -15.65
CA THR A 34 4.98 -3.19 -14.86
C THR A 34 4.60 -2.31 -13.68
N TYR A 35 3.78 -1.27 -13.91
CA TYR A 35 3.29 -0.41 -12.85
C TYR A 35 2.50 -1.19 -11.79
N ALA A 36 1.60 -2.08 -12.21
CA ALA A 36 0.83 -2.93 -11.30
C ALA A 36 1.75 -3.81 -10.45
N ILE A 37 2.80 -4.40 -11.03
CA ILE A 37 3.81 -5.17 -10.30
C ILE A 37 4.52 -4.30 -9.26
N LEU A 38 4.94 -3.09 -9.62
CA LEU A 38 5.59 -2.16 -8.70
C LEU A 38 4.67 -1.81 -7.52
N VAL A 39 3.37 -1.60 -7.76
CA VAL A 39 2.37 -1.36 -6.72
C VAL A 39 2.23 -2.56 -5.79
N VAL A 40 2.20 -3.78 -6.34
CA VAL A 40 2.14 -5.00 -5.54
C VAL A 40 3.38 -5.13 -4.64
N PHE A 41 4.58 -4.87 -5.17
CA PHE A 41 5.80 -4.89 -4.37
C PHE A 41 5.81 -3.78 -3.31
N ALA A 42 5.37 -2.56 -3.63
CA ALA A 42 5.26 -1.48 -2.67
C ALA A 42 4.27 -1.77 -1.54
N ARG A 43 3.16 -2.46 -1.85
CA ARG A 43 2.19 -2.92 -0.83
C ARG A 43 2.75 -4.04 0.03
N ARG A 44 3.45 -5.01 -0.56
CA ARG A 44 4.14 -6.06 0.22
C ARG A 44 5.18 -5.46 1.15
N ASN A 45 5.95 -4.50 0.66
CA ASN A 45 6.93 -3.75 1.45
C ASN A 45 6.26 -3.00 2.61
N TYR A 46 5.11 -2.34 2.37
CA TYR A 46 4.33 -1.70 3.43
C TYR A 46 3.98 -2.66 4.58
N PHE A 47 3.46 -3.85 4.28
CA PHE A 47 3.09 -4.81 5.32
C PHE A 47 4.31 -5.42 6.02
N GLN A 48 5.42 -5.63 5.32
CA GLN A 48 6.66 -6.09 5.95
C GLN A 48 7.18 -5.06 6.97
N ILE A 49 7.22 -3.79 6.57
CA ILE A 49 7.62 -2.69 7.45
C ILE A 49 6.68 -2.59 8.64
N ALA A 50 5.36 -2.61 8.41
CA ALA A 50 4.37 -2.55 9.49
C ALA A 50 4.55 -3.70 10.51
N ARG A 51 4.78 -4.92 10.02
CA ARG A 51 5.03 -6.08 10.88
C ARG A 51 6.30 -5.92 11.70
N LEU A 52 7.38 -5.39 11.13
CA LEU A 52 8.63 -5.16 11.85
C LEU A 52 8.48 -4.07 12.91
N ILE A 53 7.79 -2.97 12.59
CA ILE A 53 7.49 -1.90 13.55
C ILE A 53 6.64 -2.43 14.71
N LEU A 54 5.66 -3.28 14.42
CA LEU A 54 4.73 -3.81 15.42
C LEU A 54 5.23 -5.08 16.12
N ALA A 55 6.32 -5.71 15.66
CA ALA A 55 6.80 -6.97 16.20
C ALA A 55 7.10 -6.86 17.69
N ASP A 56 7.88 -5.86 18.07
CA ASP A 56 8.27 -5.59 19.45
C ASP A 56 7.06 -5.17 20.29
N PHE A 57 6.16 -4.35 19.73
CA PHE A 57 4.92 -3.93 20.40
C PHE A 57 3.99 -5.12 20.71
N ILE A 58 3.82 -6.03 19.75
CA ILE A 58 2.99 -7.22 19.91
C ILE A 58 3.68 -8.23 20.82
N HIS A 59 5.01 -8.29 20.84
CA HIS A 59 5.72 -9.14 21.80
C HIS A 59 5.51 -8.65 23.24
N GLU A 60 5.55 -7.33 23.47
CA GLU A 60 5.41 -6.74 24.82
C GLU A 60 3.96 -6.65 25.30
N TYR A 61 3.00 -6.41 24.41
CA TYR A 61 1.59 -6.16 24.77
C TYR A 61 0.59 -7.18 24.21
N GLY A 62 1.03 -8.14 23.38
CA GLY A 62 0.19 -9.06 22.59
C GLY A 62 -0.95 -9.73 23.36
N ASP A 63 -0.63 -10.34 24.50
CA ASP A 63 -1.62 -11.06 25.32
C ASP A 63 -2.70 -10.11 25.87
N LYS A 64 -2.35 -8.84 26.11
CA LYS A 64 -3.25 -7.80 26.60
C LYS A 64 -4.03 -7.14 25.47
N LEU A 65 -3.65 -7.32 24.20
CA LEU A 65 -4.28 -6.66 23.06
C LEU A 65 -5.56 -7.38 22.59
N THR A 66 -5.69 -8.69 22.82
CA THR A 66 -6.85 -9.50 22.39
C THR A 66 -8.16 -9.05 23.04
N GLU A 67 -8.09 -8.58 24.29
CA GLU A 67 -9.26 -8.12 25.07
C GLU A 67 -9.46 -6.60 25.00
N LYS A 68 -8.55 -5.87 24.33
CA LYS A 68 -8.57 -4.40 24.33
C LYS A 68 -9.29 -3.84 23.12
N SER A 69 -10.08 -2.79 23.37
CA SER A 69 -10.69 -2.00 22.31
C SER A 69 -9.63 -1.25 21.48
N PRO A 70 -9.91 -0.94 20.20
CA PRO A 70 -8.98 -0.17 19.35
C PRO A 70 -8.52 1.16 19.98
N LYS A 71 -9.38 1.82 20.78
CA LYS A 71 -9.03 3.04 21.52
C LYS A 71 -7.96 2.80 22.59
N GLN A 72 -8.00 1.65 23.27
CA GLN A 72 -6.99 1.28 24.27
C GLN A 72 -5.66 0.90 23.60
N VAL A 73 -5.71 0.20 22.47
CA VAL A 73 -4.52 -0.10 21.64
C VAL A 73 -3.84 1.19 21.20
N ARG A 74 -4.62 2.17 20.73
CA ARG A 74 -4.10 3.50 20.35
C ARG A 74 -3.33 4.17 21.50
N THR A 75 -3.89 4.16 22.70
CA THR A 75 -3.22 4.76 23.88
C THR A 75 -1.92 4.06 24.23
N LEU A 76 -1.86 2.74 24.11
CA LEU A 76 -0.63 1.97 24.33
C LEU A 76 0.42 2.29 23.26
N LEU A 77 0.02 2.32 21.99
CA LEU A 77 0.92 2.60 20.87
C LEU A 77 1.54 4.00 20.96
N VAL A 78 0.77 5.01 21.39
CA VAL A 78 1.26 6.38 21.63
C VAL A 78 2.29 6.41 22.77
N LYS A 79 2.07 5.63 23.84
CA LYS A 79 2.98 5.57 24.99
C LYS A 79 4.29 4.82 24.67
N TRP A 80 4.23 3.82 23.79
CA TRP A 80 5.33 2.91 23.48
C TRP A 80 6.50 3.58 22.72
N LYS A 81 6.32 4.79 22.16
CA LYS A 81 7.33 5.51 21.35
C LYS A 81 7.88 4.65 20.20
N ILE A 82 7.11 4.59 19.12
CA ILE A 82 7.41 3.78 17.93
C ILE A 82 8.84 4.05 17.41
N PRO A 83 9.67 3.00 17.20
CA PRO A 83 11.02 3.12 16.67
C PRO A 83 11.00 3.35 15.14
N TRP A 84 10.67 4.58 14.73
CA TRP A 84 10.52 4.96 13.32
C TRP A 84 11.77 4.73 12.47
N GLU A 85 12.96 4.91 13.06
CA GLU A 85 14.25 4.74 12.37
C GLU A 85 14.45 3.30 11.89
N ASN A 86 14.13 2.32 12.73
CA ASN A 86 14.23 0.90 12.38
C ASN A 86 13.26 0.55 11.25
N GLY A 87 12.03 1.07 11.30
CA GLY A 87 11.07 0.93 10.20
C GLY A 87 11.53 1.60 8.90
N MET A 88 12.23 2.73 9.00
CA MET A 88 12.77 3.47 7.86
C MET A 88 14.00 2.79 7.23
N GLN A 89 14.71 1.95 7.96
CA GLN A 89 15.80 1.15 7.40
C GLN A 89 15.29 -0.22 6.93
N ALA A 90 14.17 -0.69 7.49
CA ALA A 90 13.53 -1.95 7.12
C ALA A 90 12.84 -1.90 5.75
N GLY A 91 12.91 -2.99 4.99
CA GLY A 91 12.24 -3.13 3.70
C GLY A 91 13.19 -2.95 2.51
N TRP A 92 13.17 -3.94 1.61
CA TRP A 92 14.10 -4.04 0.48
C TRP A 92 13.74 -3.13 -0.71
N PHE A 93 12.49 -2.63 -0.75
CA PHE A 93 11.97 -1.86 -1.88
C PHE A 93 11.91 -0.35 -1.53
N PRO A 94 12.34 0.56 -2.43
CA PRO A 94 12.40 2.00 -2.13
C PRO A 94 11.02 2.68 -2.12
N PHE A 95 9.99 2.00 -2.63
CA PHE A 95 8.62 2.53 -2.66
C PHE A 95 7.71 1.87 -1.62
N ILE A 96 6.73 2.64 -1.18
CA ILE A 96 5.71 2.23 -0.23
C ILE A 96 4.36 2.69 -0.79
N SER A 97 3.35 1.81 -0.69
CA SER A 97 1.97 2.13 -1.05
C SER A 97 1.07 1.65 0.07
N SER A 98 0.15 2.52 0.52
CA SER A 98 -0.88 2.09 1.46
C SER A 98 -1.82 1.05 0.81
N PRO A 99 -2.50 0.20 1.60
CA PRO A 99 -3.34 -0.87 1.08
C PRO A 99 -4.46 -0.37 0.16
N GLN A 100 -5.07 0.78 0.48
CA GLN A 100 -6.14 1.37 -0.32
C GLN A 100 -5.62 2.28 -1.46
N SER A 101 -4.31 2.49 -1.59
CA SER A 101 -3.75 3.35 -2.64
C SER A 101 -3.08 2.56 -3.76
N ILE A 102 -3.12 3.12 -4.95
CA ILE A 102 -2.33 2.68 -6.10
C ILE A 102 -1.10 3.58 -6.33
N LEU A 103 -0.91 4.62 -5.51
CA LEU A 103 0.17 5.57 -5.67
C LEU A 103 1.46 5.03 -5.05
N LEU A 104 2.49 4.90 -5.88
CA LEU A 104 3.85 4.63 -5.43
C LEU A 104 4.43 5.88 -4.79
N ARG A 105 4.85 5.78 -3.53
CA ARG A 105 5.48 6.88 -2.81
C ARG A 105 6.89 6.48 -2.41
N LEU A 106 7.84 7.38 -2.62
CA LEU A 106 9.22 7.16 -2.21
C LEU A 106 9.31 7.18 -0.68
N LYS A 107 10.09 6.25 -0.14
CA LYS A 107 10.41 6.19 1.29
C LYS A 107 11.17 7.45 1.71
N SER A 108 10.55 8.23 2.60
CA SER A 108 11.09 9.47 3.18
C SER A 108 10.40 9.70 4.52
N ASP A 109 11.06 10.39 5.47
CA ASP A 109 10.54 10.62 6.83
C ASP A 109 9.10 11.12 6.86
N ARG A 110 8.83 12.16 6.06
CA ARG A 110 7.51 12.78 5.97
C ARG A 110 6.46 11.83 5.41
N THR A 111 6.81 11.08 4.38
CA THR A 111 5.88 10.17 3.70
C THR A 111 5.62 8.92 4.55
N PHE A 112 6.65 8.46 5.24
CA PHE A 112 6.58 7.29 6.12
C PHE A 112 5.63 7.53 7.28
N GLN A 113 5.80 8.64 8.03
CA GLN A 113 4.91 8.96 9.15
C GLN A 113 3.47 9.22 8.69
N LYS A 114 3.29 9.75 7.47
CA LYS A 114 1.95 9.95 6.89
C LYS A 114 1.28 8.64 6.49
N ILE A 115 2.04 7.69 5.93
CA ILE A 115 1.54 6.39 5.49
C ILE A 115 1.30 5.46 6.69
N PHE A 116 2.21 5.44 7.65
CA PHE A 116 2.12 4.68 8.90
C PHE A 116 1.57 5.57 10.02
N SER A 117 0.37 6.10 9.84
CA SER A 117 -0.30 6.82 10.92
C SER A 117 -0.58 5.87 12.10
N ILE A 118 -0.69 6.43 13.31
CA ILE A 118 -1.05 5.67 14.52
C ILE A 118 -2.33 4.85 14.28
N ASP A 119 -3.33 5.42 13.62
CA ASP A 119 -4.61 4.75 13.38
C ASP A 119 -4.45 3.57 12.40
N ALA A 120 -3.59 3.70 11.37
CA ALA A 120 -3.27 2.61 10.46
C ALA A 120 -2.52 1.46 11.18
N LEU A 121 -1.60 1.80 12.09
CA LEU A 121 -0.89 0.80 12.90
C LEU A 121 -1.80 0.10 13.90
N VAL A 122 -2.77 0.81 14.49
CA VAL A 122 -3.79 0.21 15.38
C VAL A 122 -4.65 -0.79 14.61
N GLU A 123 -5.10 -0.45 13.40
CA GLU A 123 -5.87 -1.36 12.55
C GLU A 123 -5.08 -2.64 12.25
N ILE A 124 -3.80 -2.50 11.89
CA ILE A 124 -2.92 -3.64 11.61
C ILE A 124 -2.69 -4.48 12.88
N ALA A 125 -2.47 -3.85 14.03
CA ALA A 125 -2.25 -4.56 15.29
C ALA A 125 -3.48 -5.38 15.70
N VAL A 126 -4.69 -4.81 15.58
CA VAL A 126 -5.96 -5.49 15.89
C VAL A 126 -6.22 -6.66 14.92
N GLN A 127 -5.91 -6.49 13.64
CA GLN A 127 -6.03 -7.58 12.66
C GLN A 127 -5.06 -8.73 12.97
N GLN A 128 -3.83 -8.44 13.39
CA GLN A 128 -2.81 -9.45 13.70
C GLN A 128 -3.10 -10.23 14.99
N THR A 129 -3.73 -9.61 15.99
CA THR A 129 -4.15 -10.32 17.22
C THR A 129 -5.39 -11.18 16.97
N SER A 130 -6.33 -10.69 16.15
CA SER A 130 -7.53 -11.44 15.75
C SER A 130 -7.21 -12.68 14.92
N SER A 131 -6.15 -12.66 14.10
CA SER A 131 -5.71 -13.82 13.32
C SER A 131 -4.92 -14.86 14.13
N ARG A 132 -4.37 -14.50 15.29
CA ARG A 132 -3.71 -15.44 16.23
C ARG A 132 -4.69 -16.22 17.12
N SER A 133 -5.93 -15.77 17.25
CA SER A 133 -6.97 -16.41 18.08
C SER A 133 -7.74 -17.52 17.35
N LYS A 134 -7.43 -17.80 16.07
CA LYS A 134 -7.99 -18.90 15.27
C LYS A 134 -6.93 -19.96 15.01
#